data_AF-A0A0G0G9I1-F1
#
_entry.id   AF-A0A0G0G9I1-F1
#
_cell.length_a   1.000
_cell.length_b   1.000
_cell.length_c   1.000
_cell.angle_alpha   90.00
_cell.angle_beta   90.00
_cell.angle_gamma   90.00
#
_symmetry.space_group_name_H-M   'P 1'
#
loop_
_entity.id
_entity.type
_entity.pdbx_description
1 polymer ?
#
loop_
_entity_poly.entity_id
_entity_poly.type
_entity_poly.pdbx_seq_one_letter_code
_entity_poly.pdbx_strand_id
1 'polypeptide(L)'
;MSTRIKGNDKRPRISVFRSNRYIYAQAIDDEKQTTLLSFSSQKLAKSNKVGQAKEVGLQLAKILKEKKIDEVVFDRNIYIYKGRVKALAEGLREGGIKV
;
A
#
# COMPACT_ATOMS: atom_id res chain seq x y z
N MET A 1 -6.37 -15.19 8.06
CA MET A 1 -6.67 -15.26 6.61
C MET A 1 -7.64 -14.16 6.25
N SER A 2 -7.26 -13.28 5.32
CA SER A 2 -8.08 -12.17 4.80
C SER A 2 -9.07 -12.71 3.76
N THR A 3 -10.07 -13.48 4.21
CA THR A 3 -11.00 -14.20 3.30
C THR A 3 -12.09 -13.28 2.72
N ARG A 4 -12.13 -12.00 3.12
CA ARG A 4 -13.21 -11.05 2.76
C ARG A 4 -12.78 -9.86 1.91
N ILE A 5 -11.49 -9.69 1.64
CA ILE A 5 -10.97 -8.55 0.88
C ILE A 5 -10.56 -9.06 -0.51
N LYS A 6 -11.33 -8.71 -1.54
CA LYS A 6 -11.03 -9.00 -2.94
C LYS A 6 -10.82 -7.68 -3.67
N GLY A 7 -9.72 -7.58 -4.42
CA GLY A 7 -9.46 -6.47 -5.32
C GLY A 7 -9.80 -6.83 -6.77
N ASN A 8 -10.36 -5.86 -7.50
CA ASN A 8 -10.63 -5.94 -8.94
C ASN A 8 -9.76 -4.92 -9.68
N ASP A 9 -9.75 -4.95 -11.01
CA ASP A 9 -8.99 -4.02 -11.87
C ASP A 9 -9.24 -2.53 -11.55
N LYS A 10 -10.47 -2.19 -11.13
CA LYS A 10 -10.86 -0.82 -10.70
C LYS A 10 -10.55 -0.51 -9.24
N ARG A 11 -10.45 -1.54 -8.40
CA ARG A 11 -10.23 -1.45 -6.94
C ARG A 11 -9.22 -2.49 -6.51
N PRO A 12 -7.93 -2.34 -6.87
CA PRO A 12 -6.94 -3.33 -6.52
C PRO A 12 -6.73 -3.37 -5.00
N ARG A 13 -6.33 -4.54 -4.52
CA ARG A 13 -6.04 -4.77 -3.11
C ARG A 13 -4.61 -4.35 -2.80
N ILE A 14 -4.43 -3.46 -1.84
CA ILE A 14 -3.13 -3.09 -1.32
C ILE A 14 -2.76 -4.03 -0.17
N SER A 15 -1.85 -4.96 -0.44
CA SER A 15 -1.26 -5.83 0.58
C SER A 15 -0.06 -5.16 1.22
N VAL A 16 -0.09 -5.04 2.56
CA VAL A 16 1.03 -4.50 3.35
C VAL A 16 1.85 -5.63 3.94
N PHE A 17 3.16 -5.59 3.71
CA PHE A 17 4.13 -6.47 4.34
C PHE A 17 5.16 -5.67 5.13
N ARG A 18 5.24 -5.94 6.43
CA ARG A 18 6.17 -5.25 7.35
C ARG A 18 7.25 -6.24 7.79
N SER A 19 8.50 -5.92 7.46
CA SER A 19 9.67 -6.58 8.03
C SER A 19 10.28 -5.76 9.17
N ASN A 20 11.36 -6.29 9.78
CA ASN A 20 12.09 -5.61 10.85
C ASN A 20 12.73 -4.30 10.39
N ARG A 21 13.19 -4.26 9.13
CA ARG A 21 13.93 -3.14 8.54
C ARG A 21 13.10 -2.35 7.53
N TYR A 22 12.28 -3.02 6.73
CA TYR A 22 11.59 -2.42 5.60
C TYR A 22 10.08 -2.63 5.67
N ILE A 23 9.34 -1.79 4.96
CA ILE A 23 7.91 -1.97 4.69
C ILE A 23 7.71 -2.04 3.18
N TYR A 24 6.85 -2.96 2.77
CA TYR A 24 6.50 -3.21 1.39
C TYR A 24 4.98 -3.03 1.28
N ALA A 25 4.56 -2.42 0.18
CA ALA A 25 3.16 -2.34 -0.20
C ALA A 25 3.03 -2.75 -1.66
N GLN A 26 2.07 -3.64 -1.92
CA GLN A 26 1.82 -4.20 -3.24
C GLN A 26 0.36 -3.97 -3.59
N ALA A 27 0.08 -3.40 -4.76
CA ALA A 27 -1.23 -3.34 -5.34
C ALA A 27 -1.43 -4.58 -6.22
N ILE A 28 -2.39 -5.42 -5.85
CA ILE A 28 -2.67 -6.71 -6.46
C ILE A 28 -4.09 -6.66 -7.03
N ASP A 29 -4.25 -7.13 -8.26
CA ASP A 29 -5.55 -7.45 -8.84
C ASP A 29 -5.82 -8.94 -8.61
N ASP A 30 -6.84 -9.27 -7.81
CA ASP A 30 -7.16 -10.65 -7.48
C ASP A 30 -7.94 -11.35 -8.63
N GLU A 31 -8.55 -10.61 -9.57
CA GLU A 31 -9.22 -11.19 -10.75
C GLU A 31 -8.19 -11.72 -11.75
N LYS A 32 -7.17 -10.90 -12.06
CA LYS A 32 -6.09 -11.28 -12.97
C LYS A 32 -4.95 -12.01 -12.26
N GLN A 33 -4.98 -12.10 -10.93
CA GLN A 33 -3.91 -12.63 -10.07
C GLN A 33 -2.54 -12.02 -10.37
N THR A 34 -2.51 -10.75 -10.78
CA THR A 34 -1.28 -10.05 -11.17
C THR A 34 -1.01 -8.88 -10.23
N THR A 35 0.28 -8.64 -9.97
CA THR A 35 0.71 -7.48 -9.18
C THR A 35 0.83 -6.28 -10.11
N LEU A 36 -0.08 -5.33 -9.98
CA LEU A 36 -0.08 -4.10 -10.78
C LEU A 36 1.08 -3.18 -10.40
N LEU A 37 1.38 -3.12 -9.10
CA LEU A 37 2.43 -2.24 -8.58
C LEU A 37 3.01 -2.82 -7.30
N SER A 38 4.32 -2.67 -7.12
CA SER A 38 4.96 -2.93 -5.84
C SER A 38 5.92 -1.79 -5.50
N PHE A 39 5.89 -1.36 -4.24
CA PHE A 39 6.79 -0.34 -3.74
C PHE A 39 7.32 -0.73 -2.36
N SER A 40 8.58 -0.42 -2.11
CA SER A 40 9.28 -0.81 -0.89
C SER A 40 10.07 0.34 -0.32
N SER A 41 10.15 0.41 1.02
CA SER A 41 11.00 1.38 1.71
C SER A 41 12.50 1.11 1.56
N GLN A 42 12.89 0.03 0.87
CA GLN A 42 14.28 -0.29 0.59
C GLN A 42 14.90 0.68 -0.42
N LYS A 43 14.09 1.23 -1.34
CA LYS A 43 14.53 2.23 -2.31
C LYS A 43 14.53 3.67 -1.76
N LEU A 44 14.08 3.88 -0.52
CA LEU A 44 14.07 5.19 0.12
C LEU A 44 15.27 5.38 1.04
N ALA A 45 15.74 6.62 1.13
CA ALA A 45 16.82 7.00 2.02
C ALA A 45 16.50 6.63 3.48
N LYS A 46 17.55 6.38 4.27
CA LYS A 46 17.41 6.03 5.69
C LYS A 46 16.74 7.20 6.43
N SER A 47 15.50 6.98 6.85
CA SER A 47 14.73 7.90 7.69
C SER A 47 14.00 7.09 8.76
N ASN A 48 13.25 7.76 9.62
CA ASN A 48 12.42 7.12 10.63
C ASN A 48 11.47 6.10 9.99
N LYS A 49 11.36 4.91 10.60
CA LYS A 49 10.58 3.80 10.04
C LYS A 49 9.09 4.11 9.83
N VAL A 50 8.56 5.13 10.53
CA VAL A 50 7.19 5.65 10.34
C VAL A 50 7.14 6.63 9.16
N GLY A 51 8.12 7.52 9.03
CA GLY A 51 8.25 8.44 7.89
C GLY A 51 8.40 7.69 6.58
N GLN A 52 9.26 6.66 6.55
CA GLN A 52 9.42 5.79 5.39
C GLN A 52 8.10 5.13 4.96
N ALA A 53 7.25 4.72 5.91
CA ALA A 53 5.96 4.12 5.58
C ALA A 53 5.00 5.14 4.95
N LYS A 54 5.03 6.39 5.42
CA LYS A 54 4.25 7.49 4.85
C LYS A 54 4.70 7.82 3.43
N GLU A 55 6.01 7.93 3.22
CA GLU A 55 6.58 8.19 1.88
C GLU A 55 6.27 7.06 0.90
N VAL A 56 6.35 5.80 1.34
CA VAL A 56 5.93 4.65 0.53
C VAL A 56 4.47 4.80 0.10
N GLY A 57 3.57 5.16 1.02
CA GLY A 57 2.16 5.40 0.71
C GLY A 57 1.95 6.52 -0.33
N LEU A 58 2.65 7.65 -0.16
CA LEU A 58 2.58 8.79 -1.09
C LEU A 58 3.08 8.45 -2.50
N GLN A 59 4.22 7.76 -2.59
CA GLN A 59 4.80 7.33 -3.88
C GLN A 59 3.89 6.32 -4.58
N LEU A 60 3.37 5.36 -3.82
CA LEU A 60 2.44 4.36 -4.35
C LEU A 60 1.16 5.04 -4.86
N ALA A 61 0.67 6.05 -4.15
CA ALA A 61 -0.50 6.81 -4.59
C ALA A 61 -0.28 7.60 -5.88
N LYS A 62 0.89 8.21 -6.06
CA LYS A 62 1.23 8.91 -7.30
C LYS A 62 1.20 7.96 -8.50
N ILE A 63 1.82 6.79 -8.37
CA ILE A 63 1.89 5.82 -9.48
C ILE A 63 0.52 5.20 -9.76
N LEU A 64 -0.30 4.96 -8.73
CA LEU A 64 -1.68 4.49 -8.93
C LEU A 64 -2.55 5.54 -9.65
N LYS A 65 -2.37 6.83 -9.35
CA LYS A 65 -3.02 7.92 -10.10
C LYS A 65 -2.57 7.98 -11.55
N GLU A 66 -1.29 7.78 -11.84
CA GLU A 66 -0.80 7.66 -13.22
C GLU A 66 -1.46 6.49 -13.97
N LYS A 67 -1.73 5.39 -13.26
CA LYS A 67 -2.48 4.24 -13.77
C LYS A 67 -4.00 4.42 -13.77
N LYS A 68 -4.52 5.61 -13.42
CA LYS A 68 -5.95 5.95 -13.35
C LYS A 68 -6.74 5.07 -12.37
N ILE A 69 -6.14 4.73 -11.24
CA ILE A 69 -6.77 3.96 -10.17
C ILE A 69 -7.03 4.89 -8.98
N ASP A 70 -8.29 5.25 -8.77
CA ASP A 70 -8.72 6.21 -7.73
C ASP A 70 -9.17 5.54 -6.42
N GLU A 71 -9.54 4.28 -6.49
CA GLU A 71 -10.09 3.51 -5.38
C GLU A 71 -9.26 2.24 -5.20
N VAL A 72 -8.91 1.93 -3.95
CA VAL A 72 -8.15 0.72 -3.61
C VAL A 72 -8.67 0.15 -2.31
N VAL A 73 -8.46 -1.14 -2.10
CA VAL A 73 -8.85 -1.79 -0.86
C VAL A 73 -7.63 -2.04 0.01
N PHE A 74 -7.60 -1.46 1.21
CA PHE A 74 -6.47 -1.62 2.12
C PHE A 74 -6.50 -2.96 2.85
N ASP A 75 -5.56 -3.86 2.51
CA ASP A 75 -5.34 -5.11 3.23
C ASP A 75 -4.17 -4.98 4.21
N ARG A 76 -4.53 -4.82 5.49
CA ARG A 76 -3.59 -4.78 6.62
C ARG A 76 -3.03 -6.16 7.00
N ASN A 77 -3.51 -7.24 6.38
CA ASN A 77 -3.10 -8.62 6.62
C ASN A 77 -3.18 -8.99 8.12
N ILE A 78 -2.10 -9.53 8.71
CA ILE A 78 -2.02 -9.92 10.12
C ILE A 78 -1.57 -8.73 11.02
N TYR A 79 -1.24 -7.58 10.43
CA TYR A 79 -0.69 -6.45 11.18
C TYR A 79 -1.78 -5.59 11.82
N ILE A 80 -1.54 -5.19 13.06
CA ILE A 80 -2.39 -4.23 13.77
C ILE A 80 -2.28 -2.87 13.08
N TYR A 81 -3.43 -2.21 12.87
CA TYR A 81 -3.51 -0.87 12.29
C TYR A 81 -2.98 0.19 13.27
N LYS A 82 -1.66 0.28 13.40
CA LYS A 82 -0.95 1.21 14.28
C LYS A 82 0.44 1.53 13.71
N GLY A 83 0.97 2.69 14.09
CA GLY A 83 2.34 3.10 13.73
C GLY A 83 2.55 3.10 12.22
N ARG A 84 3.44 2.24 11.73
CA ARG A 84 3.83 2.19 10.31
C ARG A 84 2.67 1.87 9.36
N VAL A 85 1.79 0.94 9.74
CA VAL A 85 0.65 0.53 8.89
C VAL A 85 -0.34 1.69 8.75
N LYS A 86 -0.60 2.40 9.85
CA LYS A 86 -1.43 3.60 9.87
C LYS A 86 -0.79 4.71 9.02
N ALA A 87 0.51 4.97 9.19
CA ALA A 87 1.22 5.99 8.42
C ALA A 87 1.21 5.71 6.90
N LEU A 88 1.27 4.43 6.50
CA LEU A 88 1.16 4.05 5.10
C LEU A 88 -0.24 4.34 4.53
N ALA A 89 -1.30 3.99 5.28
CA ALA A 89 -2.67 4.31 4.89
C ALA A 89 -2.93 5.83 4.85
N GLU A 90 -2.37 6.59 5.79
CA GLU A 90 -2.42 8.06 5.77
C GLU A 90 -1.71 8.63 4.53
N GLY A 91 -0.54 8.10 4.17
CA GLY A 91 0.18 8.51 2.96
C GLY A 91 -0.60 8.23 1.68
N LEU A 92 -1.33 7.10 1.60
CA LEU A 92 -2.21 6.79 0.47
C LEU A 92 -3.40 7.77 0.38
N ARG A 93 -4.01 8.11 1.52
CA ARG A 93 -5.12 9.08 1.60
C ARG A 93 -4.67 10.48 1.21
N GLU A 94 -3.50 10.91 1.66
CA GLU A 94 -2.91 12.20 1.30
C GLU A 94 -2.52 12.25 -0.18
N GLY A 95 -2.10 11.12 -0.74
CA GLY A 95 -1.93 10.94 -2.18
C GLY A 95 -3.23 11.00 -2.98
N GLY A 96 -4.40 11.14 -2.32
CA GLY A 96 -5.70 11.33 -2.93
C GLY A 96 -6.34 10.06 -3.47
N ILE A 97 -5.95 8.90 -2.92
CA ILE A 97 -6.59 7.62 -3.21
C ILE A 97 -7.58 7.31 -2.10
N LYS A 98 -8.76 6.83 -2.48
CA LYS A 98 -9.75 6.33 -1.52
C LYS A 98 -9.35 4.93 -1.07
N VAL A 99 -9.01 4.83 0.21
CA VAL A 99 -8.51 3.63 0.93
C VAL A 99 -9.37 3.31 2.15
#